data_AF-N1ZUE6-F1
#
_entry.id   AF-N1ZUE6-F1
#
_cell.length_a   1.000
_cell.length_b   1.000
_cell.length_c   1.000
_cell.angle_alpha   90.00
_cell.angle_beta   90.00
_cell.angle_gamma   90.00
#
_symmetry.space_group_name_H-M   'P 1'
#
loop_
_entity.id
_entity.type
_entity.pdbx_description
1 polymer ?
#
loop_
_entity_poly.entity_id
_entity_poly.type
_entity_poly.pdbx_seq_one_letter_code
_entity_poly.pdbx_strand_id
1 'polypeptide(L)'
;MQINDHKSNWWLADIGDYLKVLANGVVMLQPIIALAITFPLDLKKQIFLASLYNLVKFTSPAFIFGIVFTVIRKSDSQNKLNLKSYSKTQWDNNFFPTFAWTLIYLITMPNLQQHGFYHNVRTFIWQFFSGNAASHLWYSVMMLQFLLIMPLIKWVCSFVGHNYQRLFWAVIIIGAIYFSWLLFYDHFVLNGTHTKNWYLLDRVFISFLIFGFYGGFSWNFH
;
A
#
# COMPACT_ATOMS: atom_id res chain seq x y z
N MET A 1 -9.08 30.48 -16.42
CA MET A 1 -8.20 29.31 -16.64
C MET A 1 -9.09 28.10 -16.80
N GLN A 2 -9.41 27.73 -18.05
CA GLN A 2 -10.13 26.50 -18.34
C GLN A 2 -9.11 25.35 -18.31
N ILE A 3 -9.30 24.42 -17.38
CA ILE A 3 -8.53 23.18 -17.28
C ILE A 3 -9.03 22.30 -18.43
N ASN A 4 -8.36 22.38 -19.58
CA ASN A 4 -8.70 21.61 -20.77
C ASN A 4 -8.41 20.12 -20.54
N ASP A 5 -9.43 19.31 -20.83
CA ASP A 5 -9.50 17.85 -20.92
C ASP A 5 -8.20 17.06 -20.73
N HIS A 6 -8.03 16.53 -19.51
CA HIS A 6 -7.05 15.49 -19.18
C HIS A 6 -7.29 14.14 -19.90
N LYS A 7 -8.33 14.02 -20.73
CA LYS A 7 -8.69 12.78 -21.44
C LYS A 7 -7.77 12.45 -22.64
N SER A 8 -7.03 13.43 -23.18
CA SER A 8 -6.20 13.25 -24.39
C SER A 8 -4.74 12.83 -24.11
N ASN A 9 -4.19 13.12 -22.93
CA ASN A 9 -2.74 13.08 -22.69
C ASN A 9 -2.36 12.00 -21.66
N TRP A 10 -2.33 10.75 -22.10
CA TRP A 10 -1.98 9.60 -21.26
C TRP A 10 -0.53 9.61 -20.73
N TRP A 11 0.35 10.43 -21.32
CA TRP A 11 1.76 10.61 -20.94
C TRP A 11 1.99 11.70 -19.89
N LEU A 12 0.99 12.54 -19.58
CA LEU A 12 1.13 13.56 -18.53
C LEU A 12 1.02 12.89 -17.16
N ALA A 13 2.01 13.18 -16.30
CA ALA A 13 2.03 12.73 -14.92
C ALA A 13 0.79 13.25 -14.18
N ASP A 14 0.09 12.35 -13.48
CA ASP A 14 -1.05 12.71 -12.66
C ASP A 14 -0.68 12.93 -11.19
N ILE A 15 -1.64 13.45 -10.40
CA ILE A 15 -1.41 13.67 -8.97
C ILE A 15 -1.06 12.38 -8.23
N GLY A 16 -1.57 11.23 -8.68
CA GLY A 16 -1.19 9.91 -8.19
C GLY A 16 0.26 9.59 -8.51
N ASP A 17 0.78 9.90 -9.69
CA ASP A 17 2.19 9.74 -10.06
C ASP A 17 3.12 10.55 -9.16
N TYR A 18 2.82 11.83 -8.92
CA TYR A 18 3.59 12.66 -7.98
C TYR A 18 3.52 12.11 -6.55
N LEU A 19 2.33 11.69 -6.10
CA LEU A 19 2.15 11.12 -4.77
C LEU A 19 2.91 9.81 -4.62
N LYS A 20 2.99 8.99 -5.67
CA LYS A 20 3.76 7.74 -5.67
C LYS A 20 5.27 8.01 -5.52
N VAL A 21 5.80 8.99 -6.24
CA VAL A 21 7.22 9.38 -6.15
C VAL A 21 7.55 9.91 -4.76
N LEU A 22 6.75 10.84 -4.23
CA LEU A 22 6.95 11.39 -2.90
C LEU A 22 6.86 10.32 -1.82
N ALA A 23 5.83 9.46 -1.88
CA ALA A 23 5.67 8.39 -0.91
C ALA A 23 6.86 7.43 -0.94
N ASN A 24 7.30 6.97 -2.12
CA ASN A 24 8.48 6.11 -2.24
C ASN A 24 9.74 6.78 -1.69
N GLY A 25 9.97 8.05 -2.03
CA GLY A 25 11.13 8.80 -1.54
C GLY A 25 11.16 8.88 -0.01
N VAL A 26 10.00 9.13 0.61
CA VAL A 26 9.89 9.24 2.07
C VAL A 26 10.00 7.86 2.74
N VAL A 27 9.44 6.78 2.17
CA VAL A 27 9.60 5.40 2.67
C VAL A 27 11.07 4.99 2.76
N MET A 28 11.90 5.40 1.80
CA MET A 28 13.34 5.10 1.82
C MET A 28 14.09 5.75 3.00
N LEU A 29 13.47 6.69 3.72
CA LEU A 29 14.04 7.25 4.96
C LEU A 29 13.84 6.31 6.16
N GLN A 30 12.91 5.34 6.12
CA GLN A 30 12.63 4.45 7.26
C GLN A 30 13.86 3.68 7.75
N PRO A 31 14.69 3.05 6.89
CA PRO A 31 15.86 2.32 7.34
C PRO A 31 16.89 3.24 8.00
N ILE A 32 17.03 4.47 7.47
CA ILE A 32 17.95 5.49 8.01
C ILE A 32 17.49 5.93 9.40
N ILE A 33 16.20 6.21 9.58
CA ILE A 33 15.64 6.59 10.88
C ILE A 33 15.71 5.42 11.86
N ALA A 34 15.43 4.19 11.41
CA ALA A 34 15.53 2.99 12.25
C ALA A 34 16.97 2.78 12.75
N LEU A 35 17.97 2.97 11.89
CA LEU A 35 19.38 2.94 12.28
C LEU A 35 19.72 4.09 13.24
N ALA A 36 19.24 5.31 12.96
CA ALA A 36 19.51 6.48 13.79
C ALA A 36 19.03 6.29 15.24
N ILE A 37 17.92 5.59 15.45
CA ILE A 37 17.36 5.29 16.79
C ILE A 37 18.25 4.33 17.60
N THR A 38 19.14 3.55 16.96
CA THR A 38 20.06 2.65 17.68
C THR A 38 21.27 3.34 18.31
N PHE A 39 21.53 4.61 17.95
CA PHE A 39 22.61 5.39 18.56
C PHE A 39 22.21 5.88 19.96
N PRO A 40 23.18 6.14 20.85
CA PRO A 40 22.91 6.75 22.15
C PRO A 40 22.43 8.19 21.97
N LEU A 41 21.12 8.38 21.92
CA LEU A 41 20.45 9.66 21.73
C LEU A 41 19.75 10.09 23.02
N ASP A 42 19.66 11.41 23.23
CA ASP A 42 18.82 11.98 24.27
C ASP A 42 17.33 11.66 24.01
N LEU A 43 16.54 11.53 25.08
CA LEU A 43 15.13 11.12 25.06
C LEU A 43 14.30 11.98 24.10
N LYS A 44 14.53 13.31 24.09
CA LYS A 44 13.83 14.23 23.18
C LYS A 44 14.09 13.90 21.70
N LYS A 45 15.33 13.58 21.35
CA LYS A 45 15.72 13.22 19.98
C LYS A 45 15.16 11.86 19.59
N GLN A 46 15.13 10.92 20.53
CA GLN A 46 14.56 9.58 20.31
C GLN A 46 13.05 9.63 20.05
N ILE A 47 12.30 10.42 20.84
CA ILE A 47 10.86 10.64 20.63
C ILE A 47 10.60 11.31 19.27
N PHE A 48 11.40 12.32 18.91
CA PHE A 48 11.30 12.97 17.61
C PHE A 48 11.51 11.98 16.46
N LEU A 49 12.58 11.17 16.50
CA LEU A 49 12.85 10.18 15.46
C LEU A 49 11.80 9.06 15.41
N ALA A 50 11.30 8.59 16.55
CA ALA A 50 10.22 7.61 16.60
C ALA A 50 8.91 8.18 16.02
N SER A 51 8.61 9.45 16.29
CA SER A 51 7.46 10.14 15.70
C SER A 51 7.63 10.30 14.19
N LEU A 52 8.82 10.69 13.74
CA LEU A 52 9.14 10.80 12.31
C LEU A 52 9.06 9.44 11.62
N TYR A 53 9.55 8.37 12.25
CA TYR A 53 9.44 7.01 11.74
C TYR A 53 7.97 6.59 11.52
N ASN A 54 7.10 6.89 12.49
CA ASN A 54 5.67 6.65 12.37
C ASN A 54 5.01 7.53 11.31
N LEU A 55 5.42 8.79 11.18
CA LEU A 55 4.94 9.69 10.12
C LEU A 55 5.31 9.15 8.74
N VAL A 56 6.52 8.63 8.57
CA VAL A 56 6.92 7.99 7.31
C VAL A 56 6.03 6.79 7.00
N LYS A 57 5.55 6.01 7.99
CA LYS A 57 4.57 4.94 7.72
C LYS A 57 3.25 5.45 7.12
N PHE A 58 2.85 6.68 7.39
CA PHE A 58 1.65 7.29 6.78
C PHE A 58 1.81 7.61 5.29
N THR A 59 3.01 7.51 4.72
CA THR A 59 3.21 7.60 3.26
C THR A 59 2.64 6.38 2.53
N SER A 60 2.49 5.24 3.21
CA SER A 60 1.93 4.04 2.61
C SER A 60 0.46 4.22 2.15
N PRO A 61 -0.44 4.74 3.00
CA PRO A 61 -1.76 5.24 2.60
C PRO A 61 -1.78 6.12 1.35
N ALA A 62 -0.89 7.12 1.29
CA ALA A 62 -0.84 8.08 0.20
C ALA A 62 -0.50 7.40 -1.14
N PHE A 63 0.42 6.45 -1.14
CA PHE A 63 0.74 5.72 -2.35
C PHE A 63 -0.36 4.76 -2.81
N ILE A 64 -1.03 4.09 -1.87
CA ILE A 64 -2.18 3.23 -2.18
C ILE A 64 -3.26 4.06 -2.88
N PHE A 65 -3.56 5.24 -2.34
CA PHE A 65 -4.42 6.21 -2.99
C PHE A 65 -3.93 6.50 -4.41
N GLY A 66 -2.64 6.83 -4.58
CA GLY A 66 -2.06 7.18 -5.89
C GLY A 66 -2.16 6.06 -6.92
N ILE A 67 -1.94 4.80 -6.54
CA ILE A 67 -2.11 3.65 -7.44
C ILE A 67 -3.55 3.53 -7.89
N VAL A 68 -4.49 3.49 -6.93
CA VAL A 68 -5.90 3.30 -7.26
C VAL A 68 -6.39 4.45 -8.13
N PHE A 69 -6.06 5.69 -7.77
CA PHE A 69 -6.38 6.87 -8.54
C PHE A 69 -5.91 6.75 -10.00
N THR A 70 -4.62 6.47 -10.22
CA THR A 70 -4.07 6.33 -11.57
C THR A 70 -4.75 5.20 -12.36
N VAL A 71 -5.04 4.05 -11.73
CA VAL A 71 -5.67 2.92 -12.43
C VAL A 71 -7.13 3.22 -12.78
N ILE A 72 -7.89 3.80 -11.86
CA ILE A 72 -9.28 4.18 -12.10
C ILE A 72 -9.36 5.22 -13.22
N ARG A 73 -8.48 6.23 -13.20
CA ARG A 73 -8.34 7.24 -14.25
C ARG A 73 -8.01 6.63 -15.62
N LYS A 74 -6.98 5.77 -15.69
CA LYS A 74 -6.57 5.14 -16.96
C LYS A 74 -7.63 4.19 -17.52
N SER A 75 -8.52 3.68 -16.67
CA SER A 75 -9.62 2.80 -17.05
C SER A 75 -10.98 3.51 -17.08
N ASP A 76 -11.02 4.85 -17.09
CA ASP A 76 -12.25 5.64 -17.00
C ASP A 76 -13.23 5.32 -18.13
N SER A 77 -12.71 5.14 -19.36
CA SER A 77 -13.51 4.79 -20.54
C SER A 77 -14.12 3.39 -20.52
N GLN A 78 -13.75 2.54 -19.55
CA GLN A 78 -14.20 1.16 -19.45
C GLN A 78 -14.97 0.92 -18.14
N ASN A 79 -16.21 0.44 -18.25
CA ASN A 79 -17.01 0.07 -17.08
C ASN A 79 -16.38 -1.08 -16.26
N LYS A 80 -15.62 -1.97 -16.92
CA LYS A 80 -14.90 -3.09 -16.30
C LYS A 80 -13.45 -3.08 -16.76
N LEU A 81 -12.54 -3.43 -15.85
CA LEU A 81 -11.14 -3.65 -16.22
C LEU A 81 -11.02 -4.88 -17.12
N ASN A 82 -10.35 -4.73 -18.26
CA ASN A 82 -9.92 -5.87 -19.06
C ASN A 82 -8.88 -6.68 -18.27
N LEU A 83 -9.33 -7.73 -17.59
CA LEU A 83 -8.51 -8.53 -16.68
C LEU A 83 -7.26 -9.11 -17.36
N LYS A 84 -7.35 -9.54 -18.61
CA LYS A 84 -6.20 -10.13 -19.31
C LYS A 84 -5.12 -9.08 -19.55
N SER A 85 -5.50 -7.93 -20.08
CA SER A 85 -4.55 -6.83 -20.33
C SER A 85 -4.01 -6.28 -19.02
N TYR A 86 -4.89 -6.03 -18.05
CA TYR A 86 -4.52 -5.49 -16.74
C TYR A 86 -3.56 -6.43 -16.01
N SER A 87 -3.89 -7.71 -15.86
CA SER A 87 -3.04 -8.67 -15.15
C SER A 87 -1.68 -8.84 -15.81
N LYS A 88 -1.61 -8.83 -17.16
CA LYS A 88 -0.33 -8.86 -17.87
C LYS A 88 0.50 -7.61 -17.56
N THR A 89 -0.09 -6.43 -17.67
CA THR A 89 0.62 -5.17 -17.37
C THR A 89 1.07 -5.09 -15.92
N GLN A 90 0.23 -5.53 -14.96
CA GLN A 90 0.64 -5.56 -13.55
C GLN A 90 1.71 -6.60 -13.29
N TRP A 91 1.66 -7.75 -13.96
CA TRP A 91 2.68 -8.78 -13.85
C TRP A 91 4.04 -8.23 -14.28
N ASP A 92 4.11 -7.69 -15.50
CA ASP A 92 5.36 -7.21 -16.10
C ASP A 92 5.94 -6.01 -15.33
N ASN A 93 5.08 -5.09 -14.87
CA ASN A 93 5.53 -3.84 -14.25
C ASN A 93 5.71 -3.92 -12.73
N ASN A 94 4.97 -4.78 -12.03
CA ASN A 94 4.93 -4.77 -10.56
C ASN A 94 5.29 -6.13 -9.96
N PHE A 95 4.60 -7.22 -10.32
CA PHE A 95 4.84 -8.51 -9.67
C PHE A 95 6.21 -9.08 -9.99
N PHE A 96 6.57 -9.17 -11.28
CA PHE A 96 7.84 -9.75 -11.69
C PHE A 96 9.04 -8.97 -11.12
N PRO A 97 9.11 -7.61 -11.23
CA PRO A 97 10.18 -6.85 -10.60
C PRO A 97 10.20 -7.02 -9.07
N THR A 98 9.05 -7.01 -8.40
CA THR A 98 8.99 -7.16 -6.93
C THR A 98 9.55 -8.52 -6.50
N PHE A 99 9.18 -9.59 -7.21
CA PHE A 99 9.70 -10.93 -6.93
C PHE A 99 11.19 -11.05 -7.23
N ALA A 100 11.66 -10.49 -8.35
CA ALA A 100 13.07 -10.49 -8.70
C ALA A 100 13.92 -9.75 -7.64
N TRP A 101 13.50 -8.54 -7.23
CA TRP A 101 14.20 -7.78 -6.21
C TRP A 101 14.13 -8.44 -4.83
N THR A 102 12.98 -8.99 -4.45
CA THR A 102 12.85 -9.75 -3.19
C THR A 102 13.83 -10.92 -3.15
N LEU A 103 13.98 -11.65 -4.27
CA LEU A 103 14.93 -12.74 -4.39
C LEU A 103 16.38 -12.26 -4.26
N ILE A 104 16.73 -11.15 -4.94
CA ILE A 104 18.05 -10.52 -4.83
C ILE A 104 18.33 -10.13 -3.38
N TYR A 105 17.40 -9.49 -2.68
CA TYR A 105 17.58 -9.10 -1.28
C TYR A 105 17.81 -10.29 -0.35
N LEU A 106 17.03 -11.37 -0.53
CA LEU A 106 17.20 -12.58 0.27
C LEU A 106 18.60 -13.17 0.08
N ILE A 107 19.09 -13.26 -1.15
CA ILE A 107 20.37 -13.93 -1.46
C ILE A 107 21.57 -13.03 -1.13
N THR A 108 21.53 -11.75 -1.50
CA THR A 108 22.70 -10.86 -1.49
C THR A 108 22.83 -10.04 -0.21
N MET A 109 21.74 -9.83 0.54
CA MET A 109 21.71 -8.92 1.69
C MET A 109 21.07 -9.57 2.92
N PRO A 110 21.65 -10.66 3.45
CA PRO A 110 21.10 -11.39 4.60
C PRO A 110 20.95 -10.51 5.85
N ASN A 111 21.85 -9.54 6.02
CA ASN A 111 21.86 -8.63 7.17
C ASN A 111 20.72 -7.60 7.18
N LEU A 112 20.00 -7.43 6.05
CA LEU A 112 18.87 -6.50 5.95
C LEU A 112 17.52 -7.17 6.23
N GLN A 113 17.50 -8.50 6.41
CA GLN A 113 16.29 -9.25 6.66
C GLN A 113 15.72 -8.94 8.05
N GLN A 114 14.41 -8.74 8.12
CA GLN A 114 13.69 -8.52 9.36
C GLN A 114 13.35 -9.85 10.04
N HIS A 115 13.50 -9.90 11.37
CA HIS A 115 13.24 -11.08 12.22
C HIS A 115 14.24 -12.25 12.05
N GLY A 116 15.47 -11.93 11.63
CA GLY A 116 16.58 -12.88 11.51
C GLY A 116 16.69 -13.51 10.12
N PHE A 117 17.85 -14.13 9.85
CA PHE A 117 18.15 -14.74 8.56
C PHE A 117 17.30 -15.99 8.29
N TYR A 118 17.00 -16.32 7.02
CA TYR A 118 16.37 -17.62 6.71
C TYR A 118 17.37 -18.76 6.90
N HIS A 119 16.93 -19.83 7.54
CA HIS A 119 17.78 -21.01 7.80
C HIS A 119 17.30 -22.26 7.03
N ASN A 120 16.05 -22.26 6.58
CA ASN A 120 15.38 -23.40 5.95
C ASN A 120 14.51 -22.92 4.78
N VAL A 121 14.14 -23.83 3.87
CA VAL A 121 13.25 -23.53 2.73
C VAL A 121 11.92 -22.90 3.20
N ARG A 122 11.39 -23.36 4.35
CA ARG A 122 10.18 -22.77 4.94
C ARG A 122 10.36 -21.31 5.35
N THR A 123 11.48 -20.96 5.99
CA THR A 123 11.73 -19.56 6.42
C THR A 123 12.08 -18.68 5.22
N PHE A 124 12.69 -19.23 4.18
CA PHE A 124 12.90 -18.55 2.91
C PHE A 124 11.57 -18.16 2.24
N ILE A 125 10.67 -19.13 2.04
CA ILE A 125 9.34 -18.88 1.45
C ILE A 125 8.56 -17.89 2.33
N TRP A 126 8.63 -18.04 3.64
CA TRP A 126 7.98 -17.12 4.57
C TRP A 126 8.46 -15.68 4.42
N GLN A 127 9.79 -15.45 4.39
CA GLN A 127 10.33 -14.10 4.23
C GLN A 127 10.03 -13.50 2.85
N PHE A 128 9.97 -14.33 1.82
CA PHE A 128 9.63 -13.92 0.46
C PHE A 128 8.21 -13.34 0.38
N PHE A 129 7.20 -14.02 0.93
CA PHE A 129 5.81 -13.56 0.86
C PHE A 129 5.43 -12.56 1.96
N SER A 130 6.04 -12.64 3.13
CA SER A 130 5.74 -11.71 4.22
C SER A 130 6.23 -10.29 3.94
N GLY A 131 7.20 -10.11 3.03
CA GLY A 131 7.86 -8.81 2.80
C GLY A 131 8.89 -8.48 3.86
N ASN A 132 9.38 -9.47 4.60
CA ASN A 132 10.41 -9.31 5.63
C ASN A 132 11.84 -9.37 5.08
N ALA A 133 12.02 -9.61 3.79
CA ALA A 133 13.35 -9.66 3.18
C ALA A 133 14.14 -8.33 3.30
N ALA A 134 13.44 -7.19 3.39
CA ALA A 134 14.01 -5.88 3.66
C ALA A 134 12.95 -4.97 4.28
N SER A 135 13.39 -3.95 5.02
CA SER A 135 12.50 -3.06 5.78
C SER A 135 11.53 -2.23 4.94
N HIS A 136 11.81 -2.00 3.66
CA HIS A 136 10.93 -1.28 2.74
C HIS A 136 10.01 -2.21 1.92
N LEU A 137 10.25 -3.53 1.90
CA LEU A 137 9.48 -4.48 1.06
C LEU A 137 8.09 -4.80 1.60
N TRP A 138 7.85 -4.56 2.90
CA TRP A 138 6.52 -4.69 3.51
C TRP A 138 5.45 -3.88 2.73
N TYR A 139 5.86 -2.75 2.18
CA TYR A 139 5.02 -1.89 1.38
C TYR A 139 4.72 -2.45 0.00
N SER A 140 5.70 -3.06 -0.66
CA SER A 140 5.49 -3.74 -1.94
C SER A 140 4.44 -4.85 -1.78
N VAL A 141 4.45 -5.57 -0.66
CA VAL A 141 3.41 -6.58 -0.36
C VAL A 141 2.02 -5.96 -0.29
N MET A 142 1.87 -4.81 0.37
CA MET A 142 0.59 -4.10 0.45
C MET A 142 0.15 -3.58 -0.92
N MET A 143 1.07 -2.98 -1.68
CA MET A 143 0.83 -2.55 -3.06
C MET A 143 0.27 -3.68 -3.92
N LEU A 144 0.92 -4.86 -3.90
CA LEU A 144 0.50 -6.01 -4.71
C LEU A 144 -0.92 -6.46 -4.34
N GLN A 145 -1.29 -6.44 -3.05
CA GLN A 145 -2.67 -6.75 -2.64
C GLN A 145 -3.68 -5.77 -3.23
N PHE A 146 -3.36 -4.47 -3.26
CA PHE A 146 -4.22 -3.47 -3.91
C PHE A 146 -4.33 -3.67 -5.42
N LEU A 147 -3.27 -4.11 -6.07
CA LEU A 147 -3.31 -4.46 -7.50
C LEU A 147 -4.17 -5.70 -7.77
N LEU A 148 -4.21 -6.68 -6.86
CA LEU A 148 -5.07 -7.86 -6.95
C LEU A 148 -6.56 -7.53 -6.74
N ILE A 149 -6.87 -6.71 -5.74
CA ILE A 149 -8.27 -6.31 -5.43
C ILE A 149 -8.79 -5.20 -6.36
N MET A 150 -7.92 -4.59 -7.17
CA MET A 150 -8.28 -3.51 -8.10
C MET A 150 -9.53 -3.78 -8.96
N PRO A 151 -9.76 -4.99 -9.51
CA PRO A 151 -10.99 -5.27 -10.25
C PRO A 151 -12.26 -5.07 -9.42
N LEU A 152 -12.22 -5.43 -8.13
CA LEU A 152 -13.31 -5.20 -7.19
C LEU A 152 -13.48 -3.69 -6.93
N ILE A 153 -12.37 -2.98 -6.68
CA ILE A 153 -12.41 -1.52 -6.46
C ILE A 153 -13.02 -0.82 -7.67
N LYS A 154 -12.59 -1.15 -8.90
CA LYS A 154 -13.18 -0.58 -10.13
C LYS A 154 -14.65 -0.93 -10.24
N TRP A 155 -15.05 -2.16 -9.95
CA TRP A 155 -16.46 -2.55 -10.00
C TRP A 155 -17.32 -1.71 -9.05
N VAL A 156 -16.88 -1.48 -7.81
CA VAL A 156 -17.56 -0.60 -6.85
C VAL A 156 -17.57 0.85 -7.34
N CYS A 157 -16.45 1.37 -7.86
CA CYS A 157 -16.39 2.73 -8.40
C CYS A 157 -17.36 2.90 -9.58
N SER A 158 -17.41 1.95 -10.50
CA SER A 158 -18.36 1.95 -11.62
C SER A 158 -19.83 1.85 -11.14
N PHE A 159 -20.10 1.09 -10.07
CA PHE A 159 -21.44 0.96 -9.49
C PHE A 159 -21.92 2.28 -8.85
N VAL A 160 -21.02 2.95 -8.10
CA VAL A 160 -21.29 4.26 -7.51
C VAL A 160 -21.52 5.31 -8.60
N GLY A 161 -20.67 5.31 -9.64
CA GLY A 161 -20.71 6.32 -10.69
C GLY A 161 -20.62 7.72 -10.11
N HIS A 162 -21.49 8.63 -10.57
CA HIS A 162 -21.60 10.02 -10.08
C HIS A 162 -22.79 10.22 -9.11
N ASN A 163 -23.33 9.13 -8.53
CA ASN A 163 -24.49 9.22 -7.65
C ASN A 163 -24.07 9.36 -6.18
N TYR A 164 -24.35 10.52 -5.58
CA TYR A 164 -24.03 10.82 -4.17
C TYR A 164 -24.68 9.87 -3.16
N GLN A 165 -25.89 9.37 -3.42
CA GLN A 165 -26.55 8.42 -2.52
C GLN A 165 -25.82 7.07 -2.51
N ARG A 166 -25.37 6.60 -3.68
CA ARG A 166 -24.57 5.37 -3.78
C ARG A 166 -23.19 5.55 -3.16
N LEU A 167 -22.59 6.73 -3.33
CA LEU A 167 -21.33 7.08 -2.67
C LEU A 167 -21.47 7.03 -1.15
N PHE A 168 -22.52 7.65 -0.60
CA PHE A 168 -22.79 7.68 0.83
C PHE A 168 -22.88 6.25 1.42
N TRP A 169 -23.67 5.37 0.80
CA TRP A 169 -23.77 3.98 1.25
C TRP A 169 -22.45 3.22 1.09
N ALA A 170 -21.73 3.42 -0.01
CA ALA A 170 -20.43 2.78 -0.21
C ALA A 170 -19.43 3.20 0.88
N VAL A 171 -19.34 4.49 1.19
CA VAL A 171 -18.47 5.03 2.24
C VAL A 171 -18.85 4.49 3.61
N ILE A 172 -20.15 4.40 3.94
CA ILE A 172 -20.61 3.80 5.20
C ILE A 172 -20.20 2.33 5.30
N ILE A 173 -20.44 1.53 4.25
CA ILE A 173 -20.12 0.10 4.26
C ILE A 173 -18.60 -0.11 4.37
N ILE A 174 -17.82 0.62 3.58
CA ILE A 174 -16.35 0.59 3.62
C ILE A 174 -15.83 1.02 4.99
N GLY A 175 -16.39 2.09 5.56
CA GLY A 175 -16.08 2.58 6.89
C GLY A 175 -16.39 1.53 7.95
N ALA A 176 -17.58 0.91 7.90
CA ALA A 176 -17.97 -0.14 8.85
C ALA A 176 -17.03 -1.36 8.79
N ILE A 177 -16.65 -1.82 7.60
CA ILE A 177 -15.68 -2.91 7.41
C ILE A 177 -14.33 -2.51 8.02
N TYR A 178 -13.87 -1.29 7.73
CA TYR A 178 -12.59 -0.80 8.24
C TYR A 178 -12.56 -0.66 9.76
N PHE A 179 -13.57 -0.03 10.37
CA PHE A 179 -13.65 0.11 11.82
C PHE A 179 -13.81 -1.23 12.52
N SER A 180 -14.60 -2.15 11.96
CA SER A 180 -14.71 -3.52 12.48
C SER A 180 -13.36 -4.24 12.46
N TRP A 181 -12.59 -4.05 11.39
CA TRP A 181 -11.23 -4.57 11.29
C TRP A 181 -10.27 -3.94 12.31
N LEU A 182 -10.33 -2.62 12.51
CA LEU A 182 -9.50 -1.94 13.52
C LEU A 182 -9.82 -2.43 14.93
N LEU A 183 -11.10 -2.60 15.27
CA LEU A 183 -11.50 -3.12 16.58
C LEU A 183 -11.02 -4.56 16.78
N PHE A 184 -11.14 -5.40 15.75
CA PHE A 184 -10.58 -6.75 15.77
C PHE A 184 -9.06 -6.74 15.96
N TYR A 185 -8.36 -5.92 15.18
CA TYR A 185 -6.91 -5.81 15.23
C TYR A 185 -6.41 -5.30 16.58
N ASP A 186 -7.08 -4.29 17.15
CA ASP A 186 -6.73 -3.76 18.47
C ASP A 186 -6.91 -4.80 19.58
N HIS A 187 -8.06 -5.46 19.59
CA HIS A 187 -8.41 -6.43 20.63
C HIS A 187 -7.55 -7.69 20.60
N PHE A 188 -7.28 -8.25 19.43
CA PHE A 188 -6.59 -9.54 19.30
C PHE A 188 -5.08 -9.41 19.04
N VAL A 189 -4.63 -8.34 18.37
CA VAL A 189 -3.25 -8.22 17.89
C VAL A 189 -2.47 -7.17 18.67
N LEU A 190 -2.97 -5.95 18.85
CA LEU A 190 -2.20 -4.89 19.53
C LEU A 190 -2.15 -5.10 21.05
N ASN A 191 -3.31 -5.29 21.67
CA ASN A 191 -3.44 -5.45 23.13
C ASN A 191 -3.74 -6.89 23.55
N GLY A 192 -3.82 -7.81 22.58
CA GLY A 192 -4.22 -9.19 22.78
C GLY A 192 -3.05 -10.18 22.95
N THR A 193 -3.41 -11.45 23.15
CA THR A 193 -2.47 -12.56 23.36
C THR A 193 -1.68 -12.96 22.10
N HIS A 194 -2.05 -12.46 20.92
CA HIS A 194 -1.47 -12.86 19.62
C HIS A 194 -0.51 -11.83 19.00
N THR A 195 -0.08 -10.81 19.76
CA THR A 195 0.90 -9.77 19.34
C THR A 195 2.08 -10.29 18.51
N LYS A 196 2.72 -11.39 18.93
CA LYS A 196 3.89 -11.96 18.24
C LYS A 196 3.56 -12.86 17.04
N ASN A 197 2.38 -13.48 17.03
CA ASN A 197 2.02 -14.49 16.04
C ASN A 197 1.29 -13.88 14.84
N TRP A 198 0.52 -12.82 15.05
CA TRP A 198 -0.36 -12.21 14.04
C TRP A 198 0.11 -10.83 13.60
N TYR A 199 1.38 -10.50 13.84
CA TYR A 199 1.91 -9.17 13.50
C TYR A 199 1.67 -8.80 12.03
N LEU A 200 1.79 -9.76 11.10
CA LEU A 200 1.56 -9.56 9.66
C LEU A 200 0.14 -9.14 9.27
N LEU A 201 -0.83 -9.22 10.18
CA LEU A 201 -2.16 -8.65 9.95
C LEU A 201 -2.09 -7.13 9.74
N ASP A 202 -1.01 -6.48 10.20
CA ASP A 202 -0.71 -5.07 9.89
C ASP A 202 -0.53 -4.82 8.38
N ARG A 203 -0.13 -5.82 7.60
CA ARG A 203 0.13 -5.73 6.15
C ARG A 203 -1.06 -6.16 5.30
N VAL A 204 -2.19 -6.56 5.89
CA VAL A 204 -3.37 -6.94 5.14
C VAL A 204 -4.06 -5.70 4.58
N PHE A 205 -4.48 -5.75 3.33
CA PHE A 205 -5.08 -4.62 2.59
C PHE A 205 -6.25 -3.95 3.33
N ILE A 206 -6.97 -4.72 4.17
CA ILE A 206 -8.10 -4.21 4.96
C ILE A 206 -7.66 -3.04 5.85
N SER A 207 -6.42 -3.08 6.37
CA SER A 207 -5.82 -2.01 7.19
C SER A 207 -5.64 -0.67 6.43
N PHE A 208 -5.77 -0.67 5.10
CA PHE A 208 -5.61 0.52 4.26
C PHE A 208 -6.78 0.72 3.29
N LEU A 209 -7.86 -0.03 3.49
CA LEU A 209 -8.97 -0.15 2.54
C LEU A 209 -9.62 1.20 2.23
N ILE A 210 -9.78 2.06 3.25
CA ILE A 210 -10.33 3.41 3.08
C ILE A 210 -9.50 4.23 2.07
N PHE A 211 -8.17 4.17 2.13
CA PHE A 211 -7.32 4.96 1.24
C PHE A 211 -7.40 4.51 -0.21
N GLY A 212 -7.52 3.19 -0.43
CA GLY A 212 -7.74 2.65 -1.77
C GLY A 212 -9.06 3.12 -2.37
N PHE A 213 -10.18 2.96 -1.65
CA PHE A 213 -11.48 3.43 -2.14
C PHE A 213 -11.58 4.94 -2.25
N TYR A 214 -10.92 5.69 -1.35
CA TYR A 214 -10.84 7.14 -1.46
C TYR A 214 -10.17 7.56 -2.77
N GLY A 215 -9.07 6.90 -3.17
CA GLY A 215 -8.42 7.14 -4.47
C GLY A 215 -9.29 6.81 -5.67
N GLY A 216 -10.15 5.80 -5.54
CA GLY A 216 -11.10 5.45 -6.60
C GLY A 216 -12.25 6.45 -6.73
N PHE A 217 -12.88 6.79 -5.60
CA PHE A 217 -14.01 7.72 -5.59
C PHE A 217 -13.60 9.16 -5.91
N SER A 218 -12.38 9.59 -5.55
CA SER A 218 -11.91 10.95 -5.84
C SER A 218 -11.85 11.24 -7.35
N TRP A 219 -11.64 10.23 -8.19
CA TRP A 219 -11.68 10.41 -9.65
C TRP A 219 -13.12 10.52 -10.18
N ASN A 220 -14.05 9.72 -9.65
CA ASN A 220 -15.45 9.72 -10.09
C ASN A 220 -16.19 11.05 -9.83
N PHE A 221 -15.72 11.85 -8.88
CA PHE A 221 -16.35 13.11 -8.47
C PHE A 221 -15.41 14.31 -8.66
N HIS A 222 -14.41 14.18 -9.54
CA HIS A 222 -13.54 15.27 -9.99
C HIS A 222 -14.24 16.10 -11.06
#